data_AF-A0A972MD04-F1
#
_entry.id   AF-A0A972MD04-F1
#
_cell.length_a   1.000
_cell.length_b   1.000
_cell.length_c   1.000
_cell.angle_alpha   90.00
_cell.angle_beta   90.00
_cell.angle_gamma   90.00
#
_symmetry.space_group_name_H-M   'P 1'
#
loop_
_entity.id
_entity.type
_entity.pdbx_description
1 polymer ?
#
loop_
_entity_poly.entity_id
_entity_poly.type
_entity_poly.pdbx_seq_one_letter_code
_entity_poly.pdbx_strand_id
1 'polypeptide(L)'
;MKKVLLFFLVLTIFSLDVFSQKAPLKWKKLTKEEIDLKVYNDNPNIPAVIFYDYGQMYFDLNPNGKDLFLFRKRHVRMKILNEEGLKYAKVRFVYDDMSCEYLSGELSFSVRAVTHNILENGKIKTVKLKYKDIKHSDSTGCLKIAEFEFPNVKVGSILEYEVTIPTLKLINPDTWYFQKELPVIYSEFRAKVPSDFKYIFSVKNVESLTVKDSAYFDKIINYIYNYYGKYYKTTFNLSGIEYRFVNKYMPIIRNKKEAEKINIHLKFINSRKYNDVAWRIASKALMVTTLPDYVNRTPSQRETLRYPVGYYTYYLPTWKELNESLLLNNKFSLSIIKKCTCDSVLNTIINGNQSEMEKVKAIYDFVKANIKWNGKYSLYAEISDNFIKKRSGSSSEINFFLMHLLYKAKIKVYPVLVNTIDNECVDRTIPDINQFKTVVALINIDGNEYLLDAVLPESKFLEISSQYDNKQMFVVRKEAFGWLK
;
A
#
# COMPACT_ATOMS: atom_id res chain seq x y z
N MET A 1 54.54 20.25 42.55
CA MET A 1 53.97 19.63 41.32
C MET A 1 53.11 18.37 41.60
N LYS A 2 52.24 18.37 42.62
CA LYS A 2 51.32 17.24 42.91
C LYS A 2 49.84 17.63 43.07
N LYS A 3 49.50 18.91 42.89
CA LYS A 3 48.12 19.42 42.98
C LYS A 3 47.51 19.88 41.64
N VAL A 4 48.28 19.82 40.54
CA VAL A 4 47.80 20.19 39.18
C VAL A 4 47.40 18.95 38.37
N LEU A 5 47.78 17.74 38.80
CA LEU A 5 47.42 16.50 38.08
C LEU A 5 46.04 15.95 38.44
N LEU A 6 45.38 16.44 39.50
CA LEU A 6 44.08 15.94 39.95
C LEU A 6 42.90 16.66 39.28
N PHE A 7 43.14 17.77 38.57
CA PHE A 7 42.09 18.52 37.88
C PHE A 7 41.86 18.03 36.43
N PHE A 8 42.76 17.20 35.90
CA PHE A 8 42.62 16.61 34.56
C PHE A 8 41.98 15.22 34.56
N LEU A 9 41.71 14.62 35.73
CA LEU A 9 41.09 13.29 35.85
C LEU A 9 39.57 13.34 36.15
N VAL A 10 39.00 14.53 36.39
CA VAL A 10 37.57 14.71 36.72
C VAL A 10 36.76 15.20 35.50
N LEU A 11 37.41 15.50 34.38
CA LEU A 11 36.77 16.00 33.14
C LEU A 11 36.54 14.93 32.06
N THR A 12 36.78 13.65 32.35
CA THR A 12 36.56 12.51 31.43
C THR A 12 35.41 11.59 31.83
N ILE A 13 34.51 12.04 32.73
CA ILE A 13 33.22 11.39 33.03
C ILE A 13 32.07 12.34 32.71
N PHE A 14 32.15 13.04 31.58
CA PHE A 14 30.94 13.16 30.77
C PHE A 14 30.92 11.88 29.94
N SER A 15 30.30 10.83 30.47
CA SER A 15 29.79 9.77 29.61
C SER A 15 28.94 10.48 28.58
N LEU A 16 29.47 10.55 27.36
CA LEU A 16 28.67 10.67 26.17
C LEU A 16 27.54 9.66 26.38
N ASP A 17 26.32 10.15 26.61
CA ASP A 17 25.14 9.40 26.29
C ASP A 17 25.22 9.17 24.79
N VAL A 18 26.01 8.16 24.41
CA VAL A 18 25.91 7.52 23.12
C VAL A 18 24.45 7.13 23.10
N PHE A 19 23.66 7.87 22.31
CA PHE A 19 22.29 7.51 21.97
C PHE A 19 22.35 6.17 21.24
N SER A 20 22.56 5.10 22.00
CA SER A 20 22.35 3.74 21.54
C SER A 20 20.88 3.68 21.20
N GLN A 21 20.60 3.51 19.92
CA GLN A 21 19.23 3.45 19.46
C GLN A 21 18.51 2.35 20.22
N LYS A 22 17.31 2.65 20.69
CA LYS A 22 16.50 1.66 21.39
C LYS A 22 16.37 0.44 20.48
N ALA A 23 16.67 -0.74 21.02
CA ALA A 23 16.47 -1.98 20.28
C ALA A 23 15.00 -2.10 19.83
N PRO A 24 14.73 -2.81 18.71
CA PRO A 24 13.38 -3.19 18.31
C PRO A 24 12.58 -3.74 19.49
N LEU A 25 11.27 -3.50 19.49
CA LEU A 25 10.41 -4.03 20.55
C LEU A 25 10.50 -5.56 20.58
N LYS A 26 10.68 -6.10 21.78
CA LYS A 26 10.76 -7.54 22.04
C LYS A 26 9.60 -7.96 22.94
N TRP A 27 9.30 -9.25 22.94
CA TRP A 27 8.45 -9.87 23.94
C TRP A 27 9.05 -9.65 25.33
N LYS A 28 8.32 -8.92 26.18
CA LYS A 28 8.73 -8.58 27.54
C LYS A 28 7.80 -9.25 28.55
N LYS A 29 8.20 -9.25 29.82
CA LYS A 29 7.28 -9.60 30.91
C LYS A 29 6.19 -8.54 31.00
N LEU A 30 5.00 -8.96 31.44
CA LEU A 30 3.90 -8.04 31.72
C LEU A 30 4.29 -7.10 32.86
N THR A 31 3.95 -5.82 32.74
CA THR A 31 4.16 -4.84 33.80
C THR A 31 2.98 -4.86 34.78
N LYS A 32 3.21 -4.36 36.00
CA LYS A 32 2.14 -4.21 36.99
C LYS A 32 1.04 -3.26 36.48
N GLU A 33 1.42 -2.18 35.81
CA GLU A 33 0.47 -1.24 35.18
C GLU A 33 -0.44 -1.93 34.15
N GLU A 34 0.13 -2.78 33.27
CA GLU A 34 -0.65 -3.55 32.30
C GLU A 34 -1.63 -4.51 33.02
N ILE A 35 -1.16 -5.18 34.07
CA ILE A 35 -1.93 -6.15 34.86
C ILE A 35 -3.08 -5.48 35.64
N ASP A 36 -2.84 -4.30 36.21
CA ASP A 36 -3.77 -3.63 37.11
C ASP A 36 -4.75 -2.69 36.37
N LEU A 37 -4.51 -2.36 35.10
CA LEU A 37 -5.38 -1.50 34.30
C LEU A 37 -6.81 -2.08 34.18
N LYS A 38 -7.81 -1.39 34.73
CA LYS A 38 -9.24 -1.79 34.63
C LYS A 38 -10.06 -0.85 33.76
N VAL A 39 -9.72 0.44 33.74
CA VAL A 39 -10.37 1.50 32.96
C VAL A 39 -9.26 2.37 32.38
N TYR A 40 -9.48 2.93 31.19
CA TYR A 40 -8.51 3.81 30.52
C TYR A 40 -9.01 5.25 30.48
N ASN A 41 -8.19 6.19 30.96
CA ASN A 41 -8.53 7.61 31.07
C ASN A 41 -9.91 7.84 31.71
N ASP A 42 -10.20 7.08 32.78
CA ASP A 42 -11.47 7.13 33.52
C ASP A 42 -12.74 6.96 32.66
N ASN A 43 -12.61 6.36 31.47
CA ASN A 43 -13.71 6.11 30.55
C ASN A 43 -14.05 4.61 30.49
N PRO A 44 -15.16 4.16 31.13
CA PRO A 44 -15.56 2.76 31.16
C PRO A 44 -16.05 2.23 29.79
N ASN A 45 -16.35 3.10 28.84
CA ASN A 45 -16.81 2.73 27.50
C ASN A 45 -15.65 2.34 26.57
N ILE A 46 -14.39 2.44 27.01
CA ILE A 46 -13.24 1.99 26.23
C ILE A 46 -13.18 0.45 26.31
N PRO A 47 -13.41 -0.26 25.19
CA PRO A 47 -13.56 -1.72 25.24
C PRO A 47 -12.24 -2.47 25.41
N ALA A 48 -11.16 -1.89 24.89
CA ALA A 48 -9.81 -2.41 24.99
C ALA A 48 -8.79 -1.29 24.79
N VAL A 49 -7.54 -1.52 25.21
CA VAL A 49 -6.43 -0.58 25.02
C VAL A 49 -5.24 -1.31 24.43
N ILE A 50 -4.62 -0.71 23.41
CA ILE A 50 -3.38 -1.21 22.84
C ILE A 50 -2.21 -0.55 23.57
N PHE A 51 -1.45 -1.33 24.34
CA PHE A 51 -0.25 -0.84 25.02
C PHE A 51 0.84 -0.50 24.01
N TYR A 52 1.03 -1.38 23.02
CA TYR A 52 1.89 -1.11 21.89
C TYR A 52 1.42 -1.76 20.59
N ASP A 53 1.59 -1.03 19.49
CA ASP A 53 1.51 -1.54 18.11
C ASP A 53 2.86 -1.26 17.43
N TYR A 54 3.67 -2.31 17.29
CA TYR A 54 4.98 -2.23 16.67
C TYR A 54 4.94 -2.84 15.26
N GLY A 55 5.35 -2.07 14.27
CA GLY A 55 5.48 -2.49 12.88
C GLY A 55 6.92 -2.43 12.42
N GLN A 56 7.33 -3.39 11.59
CA GLN A 56 8.64 -3.36 10.96
C GLN A 56 8.57 -3.84 9.52
N MET A 57 9.15 -3.06 8.62
CA MET A 57 9.49 -3.46 7.26
C MET A 57 11.00 -3.75 7.19
N TYR A 58 11.40 -4.89 6.65
CA TYR A 58 12.82 -5.23 6.52
C TYR A 58 13.07 -6.23 5.40
N PHE A 59 14.30 -6.24 4.89
CA PHE A 59 14.74 -7.18 3.86
C PHE A 59 15.53 -8.30 4.52
N ASP A 60 15.27 -9.54 4.12
CA ASP A 60 16.06 -10.68 4.55
C ASP A 60 15.97 -11.83 3.56
N LEU A 61 16.84 -12.82 3.69
CA LEU A 61 16.62 -14.09 3.01
C LEU A 61 15.38 -14.78 3.58
N ASN A 62 14.66 -15.45 2.70
CA ASN A 62 13.62 -16.37 3.06
C ASN A 62 14.16 -17.55 3.91
N PRO A 63 13.29 -18.31 4.61
CA PRO A 63 13.73 -19.35 5.54
C PRO A 63 14.67 -20.41 4.93
N ASN A 64 14.56 -20.70 3.63
CA ASN A 64 15.44 -21.65 2.94
C ASN A 64 16.81 -21.05 2.53
N GLY A 65 17.00 -19.74 2.69
CA GLY A 65 18.24 -19.03 2.42
C GLY A 65 18.55 -18.73 0.94
N LYS A 66 17.59 -18.91 0.02
CA LYS A 66 17.81 -18.80 -1.44
C LYS A 66 17.43 -17.45 -2.02
N ASP A 67 16.37 -16.83 -1.51
CA ASP A 67 15.77 -15.65 -2.11
C ASP A 67 15.65 -14.51 -1.08
N LEU A 68 15.98 -13.30 -1.50
CA LEU A 68 15.80 -12.08 -0.72
C LEU A 68 14.33 -11.68 -0.82
N PHE A 69 13.63 -11.54 0.32
CA PHE A 69 12.27 -11.02 0.40
C PHE A 69 12.20 -9.72 1.20
N LEU A 70 11.12 -8.97 0.94
CA LEU A 70 10.63 -7.95 1.85
C LEU A 70 9.71 -8.62 2.87
N PHE A 71 9.93 -8.32 4.16
CA PHE A 71 9.10 -8.79 5.25
C PHE A 71 8.38 -7.62 5.92
N ARG A 72 7.11 -7.84 6.26
CA ARG A 72 6.40 -7.03 7.23
C ARG A 72 6.20 -7.82 8.52
N LYS A 73 6.56 -7.24 9.64
CA LYS A 73 6.31 -7.76 10.98
C LYS A 73 5.38 -6.81 11.72
N ARG A 74 4.43 -7.37 12.47
CA ARG A 74 3.57 -6.63 13.39
C ARG A 74 3.53 -7.31 14.74
N HIS A 75 3.74 -6.57 15.81
CA HIS A 75 3.72 -7.04 17.19
C HIS A 75 2.82 -6.14 18.02
N VAL A 76 1.73 -6.70 18.53
CA VAL A 76 0.70 -5.96 19.27
C VAL A 76 0.51 -6.58 20.63
N ARG A 77 0.37 -5.74 21.65
CA ARG A 77 -0.16 -6.14 22.96
C ARG A 77 -1.31 -5.22 23.34
N MET A 78 -2.41 -5.81 23.77
CA MET A 78 -3.61 -5.11 24.20
C MET A 78 -4.24 -5.75 25.43
N LYS A 79 -5.08 -4.98 26.14
CA LYS A 79 -5.91 -5.50 27.22
C LYS A 79 -7.39 -5.33 26.90
N ILE A 80 -8.17 -6.37 27.18
CA ILE A 80 -9.64 -6.33 27.12
C ILE A 80 -10.16 -5.76 28.43
N LEU A 81 -10.95 -4.68 28.36
CA LEU A 81 -11.45 -3.97 29.55
C LEU A 81 -12.91 -4.26 29.87
N ASN A 82 -13.73 -4.58 28.85
CA ASN A 82 -15.14 -4.94 29.02
C ASN A 82 -15.59 -5.98 27.97
N GLU A 83 -16.87 -6.37 28.03
CA GLU A 83 -17.47 -7.39 27.15
C GLU A 83 -17.39 -7.02 25.66
N GLU A 84 -17.61 -5.74 25.30
CA GLU A 84 -17.46 -5.29 23.91
C GLU A 84 -16.03 -5.48 23.38
N GLY A 85 -15.05 -5.47 24.28
CA GLY A 85 -13.65 -5.71 23.96
C GLY A 85 -13.36 -7.12 23.46
N LEU A 86 -14.19 -8.10 23.79
CA LEU A 86 -13.99 -9.50 23.38
C LEU A 86 -13.94 -9.66 21.86
N LYS A 87 -14.60 -8.78 21.08
CA LYS A 87 -14.54 -8.81 19.62
C LYS A 87 -13.12 -8.63 19.06
N TYR A 88 -12.22 -7.97 19.81
CA TYR A 88 -10.82 -7.77 19.43
C TYR A 88 -9.95 -9.01 19.69
N ALA A 89 -10.50 -10.07 20.28
CA ALA A 89 -9.86 -11.39 20.35
C ALA A 89 -9.74 -12.07 18.99
N LYS A 90 -10.48 -11.60 17.97
CA LYS A 90 -10.37 -12.10 16.61
C LYS A 90 -9.40 -11.23 15.80
N VAL A 91 -8.35 -11.85 15.27
CA VAL A 91 -7.35 -11.18 14.43
C VAL A 91 -7.47 -11.72 13.01
N ARG A 92 -7.58 -10.82 12.05
CA ARG A 92 -7.64 -11.11 10.62
C ARG A 92 -6.60 -10.31 9.86
N PHE A 93 -5.83 -10.96 8.99
CA PHE A 93 -4.85 -10.29 8.12
C PHE A 93 -4.77 -10.93 6.74
N VAL A 94 -4.47 -10.10 5.74
CA VAL A 94 -4.21 -10.54 4.37
C VAL A 94 -2.72 -10.88 4.24
N TYR A 95 -2.39 -11.91 3.45
CA TYR A 95 -1.03 -12.30 3.15
C TYR A 95 -0.90 -12.75 1.69
N ASP A 96 0.32 -12.66 1.15
CA ASP A 96 0.65 -13.15 -0.18
C ASP A 96 0.84 -14.68 -0.11
N ASP A 97 0.06 -15.44 -0.89
CA ASP A 97 0.25 -16.88 -1.00
C ASP A 97 1.49 -17.17 -1.86
N MET A 98 2.61 -17.41 -1.18
CA MET A 98 3.90 -17.69 -1.80
C MET A 98 3.86 -18.92 -2.73
N SER A 99 2.92 -19.85 -2.54
CA SER A 99 2.76 -20.99 -3.47
C SER A 99 2.27 -20.57 -4.86
N CYS A 100 1.53 -19.46 -4.96
CA CYS A 100 1.07 -18.92 -6.24
C CYS A 100 2.18 -18.26 -7.07
N GLU A 101 3.33 -17.96 -6.47
CA GLU A 101 4.40 -17.16 -7.06
C GLU A 101 5.61 -18.03 -7.43
N TYR A 102 5.41 -19.34 -7.59
CA TYR A 102 6.46 -20.35 -7.80
C TYR A 102 7.51 -20.43 -6.70
N LEU A 103 7.18 -19.88 -5.54
CA LEU A 103 7.97 -19.96 -4.31
C LEU A 103 7.36 -21.07 -3.42
N SER A 104 7.03 -22.20 -4.06
CA SER A 104 6.42 -23.36 -3.43
C SER A 104 7.31 -23.93 -2.32
N GLY A 105 6.75 -24.15 -1.13
CA GLY A 105 7.49 -24.59 0.06
C GLY A 105 7.90 -23.46 1.00
N GLU A 106 7.69 -22.20 0.62
CA GLU A 106 7.93 -21.04 1.50
C GLU A 106 6.76 -20.80 2.45
N LEU A 107 7.07 -20.47 3.71
CA LEU A 107 6.07 -20.05 4.70
C LEU A 107 5.47 -18.71 4.27
N SER A 108 4.17 -18.68 3.99
CA SER A 108 3.46 -17.45 3.62
C SER A 108 3.30 -16.46 4.79
N PHE A 109 3.46 -16.95 6.02
CA PHE A 109 3.59 -16.13 7.23
C PHE A 109 4.06 -16.99 8.42
N SER A 110 4.47 -16.33 9.50
CA SER A 110 4.58 -16.93 10.83
C SER A 110 3.72 -16.13 11.83
N VAL A 111 3.13 -16.84 12.79
CA VAL A 111 2.34 -16.22 13.85
C VAL A 111 2.67 -16.83 15.20
N ARG A 112 2.76 -15.96 16.20
CA ARG A 112 2.81 -16.31 17.61
C ARG A 112 1.77 -15.46 18.32
N ALA A 113 0.79 -16.08 18.96
CA ALA A 113 -0.23 -15.36 19.73
C ALA A 113 -0.49 -16.04 21.07
N VAL A 114 -0.70 -15.24 22.11
CA VAL A 114 -0.97 -15.72 23.47
C VAL A 114 -2.03 -14.89 24.18
N THR A 115 -2.81 -15.57 25.01
CA THR A 115 -3.72 -14.96 25.98
C THR A 115 -3.14 -15.09 27.37
N HIS A 116 -3.00 -13.98 28.09
CA HIS A 116 -2.63 -13.93 29.49
C HIS A 116 -3.88 -13.63 30.33
N ASN A 117 -4.28 -14.59 31.15
CA ASN A 117 -5.37 -14.44 32.12
C ASN A 117 -4.80 -14.23 33.52
N ILE A 118 -5.23 -13.17 34.18
CA ILE A 118 -4.85 -12.84 35.55
C ILE A 118 -5.82 -13.56 36.50
N LEU A 119 -5.29 -14.44 37.36
CA LEU A 119 -6.07 -15.18 38.35
C LEU A 119 -6.24 -14.34 39.62
N GLU A 120 -7.22 -14.69 40.47
CA GLU A 120 -7.52 -13.97 41.72
C GLU A 120 -6.31 -13.85 42.67
N ASN A 121 -5.42 -14.84 42.65
CA ASN A 121 -4.18 -14.85 43.44
C ASN A 121 -3.01 -14.07 42.79
N GLY A 122 -3.28 -13.30 41.73
CA GLY A 122 -2.27 -12.54 40.97
C GLY A 122 -1.39 -13.38 40.03
N LYS A 123 -1.56 -14.71 39.97
CA LYS A 123 -0.81 -15.55 39.02
C LYS A 123 -1.33 -15.37 37.61
N ILE A 124 -0.43 -15.45 36.63
CA ILE A 124 -0.77 -15.33 35.21
C ILE A 124 -0.85 -16.72 34.57
N LYS A 125 -2.02 -17.09 34.06
CA LYS A 125 -2.21 -18.27 33.22
C LYS A 125 -2.09 -17.89 31.76
N THR A 126 -1.07 -18.40 31.07
CA THR A 126 -0.82 -18.12 29.65
C THR A 126 -1.28 -19.26 28.76
N VAL A 127 -2.06 -18.96 27.73
CA VAL A 127 -2.55 -19.93 26.74
C VAL A 127 -2.05 -19.52 25.36
N LYS A 128 -1.39 -20.42 24.65
CA LYS A 128 -0.83 -20.16 23.32
C LYS A 128 -1.82 -20.57 22.23
N LEU A 129 -1.94 -19.77 21.18
CA LEU A 129 -2.60 -20.16 19.94
C LEU A 129 -1.89 -21.37 19.33
N LYS A 130 -2.65 -22.35 18.84
CA LYS A 130 -2.10 -23.47 18.06
C LYS A 130 -2.29 -23.15 16.58
N TYR A 131 -1.30 -23.52 15.76
CA TYR A 131 -1.33 -23.24 14.32
C TYR A 131 -2.58 -23.81 13.62
N LYS A 132 -3.04 -25.00 14.03
CA LYS A 132 -4.25 -25.64 13.51
C LYS A 132 -5.55 -24.87 13.76
N ASP A 133 -5.53 -23.89 14.68
CA ASP A 133 -6.71 -23.08 15.02
C ASP A 133 -6.80 -21.83 14.13
N ILE A 134 -5.86 -21.64 13.20
CA ILE A 134 -5.86 -20.55 12.21
C ILE A 134 -6.69 -21.00 11.00
N LYS A 135 -7.69 -20.20 10.64
CA LYS A 135 -8.53 -20.39 9.45
C LYS A 135 -7.94 -19.64 8.27
N HIS A 136 -8.11 -20.22 7.08
CA HIS A 136 -7.64 -19.66 5.82
C HIS A 136 -8.81 -19.52 4.85
N SER A 137 -8.85 -18.42 4.10
CA SER A 137 -9.82 -18.23 3.01
C SER A 137 -9.19 -17.48 1.84
N ASP A 138 -9.73 -17.66 0.64
CA ASP A 138 -9.30 -16.92 -0.53
C ASP A 138 -9.75 -15.45 -0.46
N SER A 139 -8.95 -14.57 -1.07
CA SER A 139 -9.30 -13.16 -1.30
C SER A 139 -9.41 -12.89 -2.79
N THR A 140 -8.32 -12.42 -3.42
CA THR A 140 -8.28 -12.04 -4.84
C THR A 140 -6.90 -12.31 -5.41
N GLY A 141 -6.83 -13.00 -6.55
CA GLY A 141 -5.54 -13.38 -7.15
C GLY A 141 -4.73 -14.25 -6.19
N CYS A 142 -3.49 -13.86 -5.93
CA CYS A 142 -2.57 -14.58 -5.02
C CYS A 142 -2.71 -14.15 -3.54
N LEU A 143 -3.70 -13.32 -3.21
CA LEU A 143 -3.92 -12.90 -1.82
C LEU A 143 -4.84 -13.88 -1.11
N LYS A 144 -4.45 -14.26 0.11
CA LYS A 144 -5.26 -15.05 1.03
C LYS A 144 -5.47 -14.29 2.34
N ILE A 145 -6.45 -14.75 3.11
CA ILE A 145 -6.78 -14.23 4.42
C ILE A 145 -6.48 -15.31 5.46
N ALA A 146 -5.77 -14.94 6.52
CA ALA A 146 -5.66 -15.72 7.73
C ALA A 146 -6.49 -15.07 8.83
N GLU A 147 -7.24 -15.88 9.58
CA GLU A 147 -8.03 -15.47 10.73
C GLU A 147 -7.79 -16.41 11.90
N PHE A 148 -7.57 -15.88 13.09
CA PHE A 148 -7.55 -16.66 14.32
C PHE A 148 -8.27 -15.90 15.44
N GLU A 149 -8.73 -16.66 16.43
CA GLU A 149 -9.25 -16.12 17.67
C GLU A 149 -8.32 -16.51 18.82
N PHE A 150 -8.03 -15.56 19.70
CA PHE A 150 -7.22 -15.82 20.87
C PHE A 150 -7.92 -16.88 21.76
N PRO A 151 -7.19 -17.89 22.27
CA PRO A 151 -7.80 -18.93 23.09
C PRO A 151 -8.10 -18.42 24.50
N ASN A 152 -9.23 -18.82 25.08
CA ASN A 152 -9.61 -18.54 26.48
C ASN A 152 -9.59 -17.05 26.86
N VAL A 153 -10.03 -16.16 25.97
CA VAL A 153 -10.16 -14.73 26.27
C VAL A 153 -11.33 -14.48 27.21
N LYS A 154 -11.14 -13.55 28.13
CA LYS A 154 -12.13 -13.05 29.10
C LYS A 154 -11.91 -11.54 29.27
N VAL A 155 -12.86 -10.86 29.91
CA VAL A 155 -12.64 -9.50 30.38
C VAL A 155 -11.43 -9.47 31.33
N GLY A 156 -10.53 -8.50 31.14
CA GLY A 156 -9.27 -8.38 31.85
C GLY A 156 -8.10 -9.14 31.22
N SER A 157 -8.32 -10.01 30.23
CA SER A 157 -7.23 -10.70 29.53
C SER A 157 -6.29 -9.71 28.84
N ILE A 158 -5.00 -10.02 28.85
CA ILE A 158 -4.00 -9.34 28.02
C ILE A 158 -3.68 -10.24 26.83
N LEU A 159 -3.86 -9.72 25.62
CA LEU A 159 -3.63 -10.40 24.36
C LEU A 159 -2.34 -9.89 23.75
N GLU A 160 -1.48 -10.80 23.30
CA GLU A 160 -0.24 -10.43 22.62
C GLU A 160 -0.02 -11.31 21.40
N TYR A 161 0.19 -10.70 20.24
CA TYR A 161 0.52 -11.43 19.02
C TYR A 161 1.64 -10.77 18.23
N GLU A 162 2.39 -11.61 17.53
CA GLU A 162 3.37 -11.25 16.53
C GLU A 162 3.07 -12.01 15.25
N VAL A 163 3.00 -11.30 14.13
CA VAL A 163 2.84 -11.85 12.79
C VAL A 163 3.97 -11.34 11.91
N THR A 164 4.62 -12.23 11.17
CA THR A 164 5.62 -11.88 10.15
C THR A 164 5.17 -12.45 8.80
N ILE A 165 5.09 -11.60 7.78
CA ILE A 165 4.59 -11.95 6.45
C ILE A 165 5.67 -11.54 5.43
N PRO A 166 6.25 -12.48 4.66
CA PRO A 166 6.93 -12.12 3.42
C PRO A 166 5.93 -11.48 2.46
N THR A 167 6.33 -10.41 1.79
CA THR A 167 5.45 -9.71 0.85
C THR A 167 6.19 -9.36 -0.43
N LEU A 168 5.43 -9.43 -1.52
CA LEU A 168 5.89 -9.07 -2.86
C LEU A 168 5.56 -7.61 -3.22
N LYS A 169 4.95 -6.87 -2.28
CA LYS A 169 4.61 -5.45 -2.45
C LYS A 169 5.84 -4.55 -2.30
N LEU A 170 6.84 -4.73 -3.15
CA LEU A 170 8.09 -3.97 -3.08
C LEU A 170 7.87 -2.48 -3.41
N ILE A 171 7.06 -2.17 -4.42
CA ILE A 171 6.82 -0.79 -4.88
C ILE A 171 5.98 -0.01 -3.85
N ASN A 172 4.88 -0.62 -3.39
CA ASN A 172 3.90 -0.01 -2.49
C ASN A 172 3.66 -0.90 -1.26
N PRO A 173 4.61 -0.96 -0.31
CA PRO A 173 4.38 -1.63 0.96
C PRO A 173 3.16 -1.04 1.69
N ASP A 174 2.58 -1.81 2.62
CA ASP A 174 1.38 -1.35 3.33
C ASP A 174 1.66 -0.08 4.14
N THR A 175 0.71 0.85 4.10
CA THR A 175 0.74 2.10 4.89
C THR A 175 0.72 1.78 6.38
N TRP A 176 1.56 2.47 7.15
CA TRP A 176 1.53 2.40 8.61
C TRP A 176 0.55 3.42 9.17
N TYR A 177 -0.40 2.96 9.98
CA TYR A 177 -1.35 3.82 10.71
C TYR A 177 -0.98 3.81 12.19
N PHE A 178 -0.76 5.00 12.78
CA PHE A 178 -0.47 5.15 14.21
C PHE A 178 -1.74 5.00 15.07
N GLN A 179 -2.86 5.56 14.58
CA GLN A 179 -4.17 5.49 15.22
C GLN A 179 -4.96 4.24 14.78
N LYS A 180 -5.86 3.77 15.64
CA LYS A 180 -6.75 2.62 15.43
C LYS A 180 -8.15 2.92 15.95
N GLU A 181 -9.05 1.95 15.80
CA GLU A 181 -10.37 1.97 16.44
C GLU A 181 -10.32 1.80 17.97
N LEU A 182 -9.14 1.46 18.51
CA LEU A 182 -8.82 1.42 19.93
C LEU A 182 -7.76 2.50 20.24
N PRO A 183 -7.74 3.05 21.46
CA PRO A 183 -6.65 3.91 21.89
C PRO A 183 -5.33 3.14 21.87
N VAL A 184 -4.26 3.80 21.40
CA VAL A 184 -2.92 3.23 21.29
C VAL A 184 -1.94 4.05 22.12
N ILE A 185 -1.39 3.46 23.18
CA ILE A 185 -0.45 4.14 24.08
C ILE A 185 0.90 4.35 23.39
N TYR A 186 1.38 3.36 22.64
CA TYR A 186 2.67 3.42 21.95
C TYR A 186 2.56 2.81 20.55
N SER A 187 2.85 3.58 19.51
CA SER A 187 2.91 3.06 18.15
C SER A 187 4.28 3.35 17.55
N GLU A 188 4.96 2.31 17.07
CA GLU A 188 6.30 2.42 16.49
C GLU A 188 6.35 1.70 15.15
N PHE A 189 6.83 2.39 14.13
CA PHE A 189 7.15 1.83 12.84
C PHE A 189 8.63 1.91 12.57
N ARG A 190 9.20 0.81 12.10
CA ARG A 190 10.59 0.75 11.64
C ARG A 190 10.70 0.27 10.20
N ALA A 191 11.62 0.86 9.46
CA ALA A 191 11.94 0.41 8.11
C ALA A 191 13.45 0.21 7.98
N LYS A 192 13.88 -1.05 7.92
CA LYS A 192 15.29 -1.44 7.75
C LYS A 192 15.58 -1.65 6.27
N VAL A 193 16.04 -0.59 5.61
CA VAL A 193 16.15 -0.48 4.15
C VAL A 193 17.61 -0.61 3.70
N PRO A 194 17.97 -1.67 2.94
CA PRO A 194 19.29 -1.79 2.34
C PRO A 194 19.57 -0.65 1.36
N SER A 195 20.83 -0.27 1.22
CA SER A 195 21.30 0.81 0.32
C SER A 195 20.94 0.59 -1.17
N ASP A 196 20.61 -0.64 -1.54
CA ASP A 196 20.07 -1.04 -2.85
C ASP A 196 18.70 -0.46 -3.16
N PHE A 197 17.93 -0.08 -2.14
CA PHE A 197 16.57 0.42 -2.28
C PHE A 197 16.47 1.82 -1.69
N LYS A 198 15.76 2.71 -2.39
CA LYS A 198 15.39 4.02 -1.83
C LYS A 198 13.89 4.10 -1.69
N TYR A 199 13.39 4.36 -0.48
CA TYR A 199 11.98 4.59 -0.20
C TYR A 199 11.71 6.06 0.13
N ILE A 200 10.51 6.52 -0.20
CA ILE A 200 9.89 7.74 0.30
C ILE A 200 8.98 7.34 1.46
N PHE A 201 9.16 8.01 2.61
CA PHE A 201 8.27 7.92 3.76
C PHE A 201 7.49 9.22 3.88
N SER A 202 6.24 9.21 3.43
CA SER A 202 5.36 10.39 3.44
C SER A 202 4.46 10.33 4.67
N VAL A 203 4.79 11.17 5.65
CA VAL A 203 4.02 11.30 6.90
C VAL A 203 2.81 12.21 6.63
N LYS A 204 1.60 11.76 6.98
CA LYS A 204 0.34 12.48 6.76
C LYS A 204 -0.45 12.62 8.06
N ASN A 205 -1.11 13.76 8.19
CA ASN A 205 -1.96 14.13 9.34
C ASN A 205 -1.24 14.13 10.70
N VAL A 206 0.09 14.12 10.71
CA VAL A 206 0.89 14.20 11.93
C VAL A 206 1.52 15.58 11.99
N GLU A 207 1.20 16.37 13.00
CA GLU A 207 1.86 17.67 13.25
C GLU A 207 3.35 17.47 13.57
N SER A 208 3.63 16.57 14.52
CA SER A 208 4.99 16.15 14.85
C SER A 208 4.99 14.71 15.38
N LEU A 209 5.99 13.93 14.98
CA LEU A 209 6.21 12.59 15.53
C LEU A 209 6.97 12.71 16.86
N THR A 210 6.58 11.90 17.84
CA THR A 210 7.32 11.81 19.12
C THR A 210 8.79 11.44 18.90
N VAL A 211 9.07 10.55 17.94
CA VAL A 211 10.43 10.23 17.49
C VAL A 211 10.45 10.07 15.98
N LYS A 212 11.44 10.68 15.33
CA LYS A 212 11.82 10.45 13.94
C LYS A 212 13.34 10.43 13.85
N ASP A 213 13.92 9.25 13.79
CA ASP A 213 15.37 9.06 13.72
C ASP A 213 15.75 8.01 12.67
N SER A 214 17.05 7.88 12.41
CA SER A 214 17.59 6.91 11.47
C SER A 214 18.97 6.43 11.86
N ALA A 215 19.31 5.23 11.42
CA ALA A 215 20.47 4.49 11.86
C ALA A 215 21.15 3.77 10.71
N TYR A 216 22.47 3.75 10.66
CA TYR A 216 23.14 2.79 9.79
C TYR A 216 23.03 1.38 10.39
N PHE A 217 22.79 0.38 9.53
CA PHE A 217 22.93 -1.02 9.88
C PHE A 217 23.81 -1.75 8.87
N ASP A 218 24.48 -2.79 9.37
CA ASP A 218 25.33 -3.66 8.59
C ASP A 218 24.94 -5.12 8.85
N LYS A 219 24.80 -5.94 7.80
CA LYS A 219 24.44 -7.35 7.92
C LYS A 219 25.12 -8.16 6.83
N ILE A 220 26.12 -8.93 7.21
CA ILE A 220 26.75 -9.92 6.34
C ILE A 220 25.83 -11.13 6.20
N ILE A 221 25.49 -11.47 4.96
CA ILE A 221 24.69 -12.64 4.62
C ILE A 221 25.59 -13.70 4.02
N ASN A 222 25.61 -14.88 4.63
CA ASN A 222 26.20 -16.08 4.03
C ASN A 222 25.21 -16.64 3.01
N TYR A 223 25.65 -16.81 1.77
CA TYR A 223 24.76 -17.19 0.67
C TYR A 223 25.31 -18.38 -0.11
N ILE A 224 24.44 -19.35 -0.38
CA ILE A 224 24.75 -20.52 -1.20
C ILE A 224 23.81 -20.51 -2.40
N TYR A 225 24.38 -20.56 -3.61
CA TYR A 225 23.61 -20.57 -4.84
C TYR A 225 24.05 -21.67 -5.79
N ASN A 226 23.10 -22.17 -6.59
CA ASN A 226 23.38 -23.07 -7.69
C ASN A 226 23.55 -22.27 -8.99
N TYR A 227 24.62 -22.53 -9.72
CA TYR A 227 24.87 -21.94 -11.03
C TYR A 227 25.36 -23.02 -11.98
N TYR A 228 24.55 -23.33 -13.00
CA TYR A 228 24.77 -24.43 -13.96
C TYR A 228 25.12 -25.77 -13.28
N GLY A 229 24.35 -26.16 -12.25
CA GLY A 229 24.50 -27.44 -11.56
C GLY A 229 25.60 -27.47 -10.50
N LYS A 230 26.44 -26.43 -10.39
CA LYS A 230 27.48 -26.30 -9.35
C LYS A 230 27.00 -25.39 -8.22
N TYR A 231 27.31 -25.76 -6.99
CA TYR A 231 27.02 -24.95 -5.81
C TYR A 231 28.21 -24.05 -5.46
N TYR A 232 27.93 -22.79 -5.19
CA TYR A 232 28.88 -21.77 -4.80
C TYR A 232 28.49 -21.19 -3.45
N LYS A 233 29.47 -20.95 -2.59
CA LYS A 233 29.29 -20.25 -1.32
C LYS A 233 29.96 -18.89 -1.41
N THR A 234 29.26 -17.85 -0.99
CA THR A 234 29.78 -16.49 -0.94
C THR A 234 29.16 -15.74 0.23
N THR A 235 29.53 -14.48 0.38
CA THR A 235 28.83 -13.54 1.24
C THR A 235 28.42 -12.32 0.45
N PHE A 236 27.33 -11.68 0.84
CA PHE A 236 27.02 -10.33 0.40
C PHE A 236 26.57 -9.49 1.59
N ASN A 237 26.87 -8.20 1.53
CA ASN A 237 26.46 -7.28 2.57
C ASN A 237 25.07 -6.72 2.26
N LEU A 238 24.16 -6.85 3.22
CA LEU A 238 22.87 -6.19 3.26
C LEU A 238 22.94 -5.06 4.30
N SER A 239 23.53 -3.93 3.91
CA SER A 239 23.68 -2.74 4.76
C SER A 239 22.91 -1.55 4.22
N GLY A 240 22.55 -0.63 5.10
CA GLY A 240 21.73 0.51 4.74
C GLY A 240 21.26 1.31 5.95
N ILE A 241 20.05 1.85 5.87
CA ILE A 241 19.48 2.72 6.91
C ILE A 241 18.23 2.07 7.52
N GLU A 242 18.19 1.99 8.86
CA GLU A 242 16.98 1.70 9.63
C GLU A 242 16.35 3.02 10.07
N TYR A 243 15.17 3.31 9.54
CA TYR A 243 14.35 4.46 9.93
C TYR A 243 13.41 4.05 11.06
N ARG A 244 13.17 4.99 11.98
CA ARG A 244 12.28 4.77 13.12
C ARG A 244 11.34 5.95 13.29
N PHE A 245 10.06 5.63 13.42
CA PHE A 245 8.98 6.59 13.60
C PHE A 245 8.14 6.16 14.80
N VAL A 246 7.93 7.03 15.77
CA VAL A 246 7.15 6.75 16.98
C VAL A 246 6.12 7.82 17.20
N ASN A 247 4.91 7.41 17.56
CA ASN A 247 3.95 8.28 18.21
C ASN A 247 3.32 7.64 19.47
N LYS A 248 2.80 8.45 20.38
CA LYS A 248 2.32 7.98 21.69
C LYS A 248 0.99 8.62 22.08
N TYR A 249 0.18 7.89 22.84
CA TYR A 249 -1.11 8.35 23.38
C TYR A 249 -2.09 8.75 22.26
N MET A 250 -2.20 7.89 21.26
CA MET A 250 -3.07 8.10 20.12
C MET A 250 -4.54 7.83 20.50
N PRO A 251 -5.45 8.78 20.22
CA PRO A 251 -6.87 8.59 20.48
C PRO A 251 -7.49 7.58 19.49
N ILE A 252 -8.72 7.18 19.78
CA ILE A 252 -9.55 6.41 18.85
C ILE A 252 -9.80 7.26 17.60
N ILE A 253 -9.68 6.65 16.42
CA ILE A 253 -10.11 7.27 15.18
C ILE A 253 -11.25 6.51 14.53
N ARG A 254 -12.27 7.26 14.07
CA ARG A 254 -13.43 6.71 13.34
C ARG A 254 -13.28 6.85 11.83
N ASN A 255 -12.56 7.86 11.36
CA ASN A 255 -12.32 8.13 9.94
C ASN A 255 -10.85 7.90 9.56
N LYS A 256 -10.58 6.90 8.72
CA LYS A 256 -9.21 6.60 8.25
C LYS A 256 -8.57 7.71 7.42
N LYS A 257 -9.33 8.64 6.82
CA LYS A 257 -8.78 9.77 6.04
C LYS A 257 -7.94 10.70 6.90
N GLU A 258 -8.39 10.91 8.12
CA GLU A 258 -7.78 11.81 9.11
C GLU A 258 -6.70 11.10 9.93
N ALA A 259 -6.51 9.79 9.71
CA ALA A 259 -5.56 9.02 10.49
C ALA A 259 -4.13 9.47 10.26
N GLU A 260 -3.43 9.62 11.38
CA GLU A 260 -1.99 9.75 11.42
C GLU A 260 -1.32 8.51 10.81
N LYS A 261 -0.56 8.73 9.74
CA LYS A 261 -0.02 7.62 8.95
C LYS A 261 1.29 7.92 8.23
N ILE A 262 1.94 6.85 7.78
CA ILE A 262 3.11 6.88 6.90
C ILE A 262 2.78 6.08 5.64
N ASN A 263 2.69 6.78 4.52
CA ASN A 263 2.69 6.14 3.21
C ASN A 263 4.15 5.79 2.84
N ILE A 264 4.36 4.59 2.32
CA ILE A 264 5.68 4.05 2.00
C ILE A 264 5.69 3.74 0.51
N HIS A 265 6.68 4.27 -0.19
CA HIS A 265 6.75 4.13 -1.65
C HIS A 265 8.20 3.95 -2.11
N LEU A 266 8.46 2.94 -2.94
CA LEU A 266 9.78 2.74 -3.52
C LEU A 266 10.06 3.88 -4.50
N LYS A 267 11.12 4.64 -4.26
CA LYS A 267 11.57 5.70 -5.16
C LYS A 267 12.44 5.16 -6.28
N PHE A 268 13.40 4.30 -5.98
CA PHE A 268 14.20 3.63 -6.99
C PHE A 268 14.96 2.43 -6.42
N ILE A 269 15.43 1.58 -7.31
CA ILE A 269 16.36 0.50 -7.01
C ILE A 269 17.73 0.88 -7.57
N ASN A 270 18.74 0.99 -6.70
CA ASN A 270 20.12 1.18 -7.11
C ASN A 270 20.61 -0.08 -7.82
N SER A 271 21.13 0.08 -9.04
CA SER A 271 21.79 -1.01 -9.72
C SER A 271 23.11 -1.35 -9.03
N ARG A 272 23.23 -2.56 -8.47
CA ARG A 272 24.55 -3.13 -8.15
C ARG A 272 25.34 -3.40 -9.42
N LYS A 273 26.67 -3.54 -9.28
CA LYS A 273 27.57 -3.90 -10.40
C LYS A 273 27.06 -5.15 -11.12
N TYR A 274 27.11 -5.13 -12.45
CA TYR A 274 26.64 -6.19 -13.36
C TYR A 274 27.22 -7.60 -13.06
N ASN A 275 28.34 -7.68 -12.34
CA ASN A 275 29.04 -8.92 -12.05
C ASN A 275 28.69 -9.56 -10.69
N ASP A 276 27.80 -8.97 -9.89
CA ASP A 276 27.37 -9.57 -8.62
C ASP A 276 26.32 -10.68 -8.87
N VAL A 277 26.81 -11.87 -9.26
CA VAL A 277 25.99 -13.05 -9.58
C VAL A 277 25.15 -13.47 -8.38
N ALA A 278 25.70 -13.40 -7.18
CA ALA A 278 25.04 -13.81 -5.95
C ALA A 278 23.85 -12.92 -5.62
N TRP A 279 24.06 -11.59 -5.65
CA TRP A 279 22.97 -10.63 -5.49
C TRP A 279 21.89 -10.81 -6.57
N ARG A 280 22.29 -11.00 -7.83
CA ARG A 280 21.34 -11.20 -8.93
C ARG A 280 20.45 -12.42 -8.72
N ILE A 281 21.02 -13.53 -8.23
CA ILE A 281 20.25 -14.74 -7.96
C ILE A 281 19.36 -14.53 -6.74
N ALA A 282 19.90 -14.00 -5.63
CA ALA A 282 19.15 -13.79 -4.40
C ALA A 282 17.99 -12.79 -4.57
N SER A 283 18.22 -11.67 -5.25
CA SER A 283 17.20 -10.61 -5.44
C SER A 283 16.17 -10.93 -6.52
N LYS A 284 16.35 -12.01 -7.29
CA LYS A 284 15.54 -12.33 -8.47
C LYS A 284 14.04 -12.35 -8.17
N ALA A 285 13.63 -13.10 -7.14
CA ALA A 285 12.22 -13.23 -6.76
C ALA A 285 11.61 -11.86 -6.42
N LEU A 286 12.35 -11.03 -5.69
CA LEU A 286 11.91 -9.69 -5.31
C LEU A 286 11.78 -8.75 -6.51
N MET A 287 12.76 -8.75 -7.42
CA MET A 287 12.79 -7.83 -8.55
C MET A 287 11.68 -8.12 -9.56
N VAL A 288 11.37 -9.39 -9.78
CA VAL A 288 10.38 -9.78 -10.79
C VAL A 288 8.99 -9.26 -10.46
N THR A 289 8.67 -9.14 -9.18
CA THR A 289 7.39 -8.61 -8.70
C THR A 289 7.22 -7.10 -8.95
N THR A 290 8.28 -6.41 -9.35
CA THR A 290 8.21 -4.99 -9.78
C THR A 290 7.90 -4.83 -11.26
N LEU A 291 7.91 -5.91 -12.05
CA LEU A 291 7.68 -5.85 -13.49
C LEU A 291 6.20 -5.67 -13.79
N PRO A 292 5.79 -4.60 -14.51
CA PRO A 292 4.40 -4.43 -14.93
C PRO A 292 3.86 -5.65 -15.68
N ASP A 293 4.69 -6.27 -16.53
CA ASP A 293 4.33 -7.48 -17.27
C ASP A 293 4.16 -8.72 -16.39
N TYR A 294 4.83 -8.79 -15.24
CA TYR A 294 4.65 -9.89 -14.28
C TYR A 294 3.39 -9.69 -13.45
N VAL A 295 3.21 -8.48 -12.91
CA VAL A 295 2.07 -8.12 -12.05
C VAL A 295 0.74 -8.29 -12.79
N ASN A 296 0.70 -7.95 -14.08
CA ASN A 296 -0.53 -8.01 -14.89
C ASN A 296 -0.87 -9.41 -15.42
N ARG A 297 -0.05 -10.44 -15.16
CA ARG A 297 -0.29 -11.82 -15.60
C ARG A 297 -1.00 -12.65 -14.55
N THR A 298 -1.83 -13.59 -14.99
CA THR A 298 -2.42 -14.64 -14.16
C THR A 298 -1.33 -15.57 -13.59
N PRO A 299 -1.60 -16.30 -12.49
CA PRO A 299 -0.65 -17.28 -11.96
C PRO A 299 -0.10 -18.22 -13.05
N SER A 300 -0.96 -18.87 -13.85
CA SER A 300 -0.52 -19.77 -14.94
C SER A 300 0.31 -19.07 -16.04
N GLN A 301 0.09 -17.78 -16.28
CA GLN A 301 0.93 -17.01 -17.22
C GLN A 301 2.31 -16.65 -16.63
N ARG A 302 2.44 -16.61 -15.29
CA ARG A 302 3.72 -16.44 -14.59
C ARG A 302 4.53 -17.74 -14.57
N GLU A 303 3.89 -18.89 -14.73
CA GLU A 303 4.48 -20.24 -14.80
C GLU A 303 5.46 -20.40 -15.96
N THR A 304 5.09 -19.80 -17.09
CA THR A 304 5.83 -19.88 -18.36
C THR A 304 6.83 -18.74 -18.54
N LEU A 305 6.85 -17.78 -17.61
CA LEU A 305 7.79 -16.66 -17.65
C LEU A 305 9.19 -17.17 -17.35
N ARG A 306 10.03 -17.23 -18.39
CA ARG A 306 11.47 -17.16 -18.18
C ARG A 306 11.73 -15.81 -17.53
N TYR A 307 12.03 -15.83 -16.23
CA TYR A 307 12.46 -14.66 -15.49
C TYR A 307 13.53 -13.94 -16.32
N PRO A 308 13.28 -12.69 -16.72
CA PRO A 308 14.20 -12.01 -17.60
C PRO A 308 15.56 -11.92 -16.92
N VAL A 309 16.58 -12.39 -17.62
CA VAL A 309 17.97 -12.32 -17.16
C VAL A 309 18.41 -10.88 -17.41
N GLY A 310 18.09 -9.97 -16.48
CA GLY A 310 18.33 -8.55 -16.70
C GLY A 310 18.07 -7.71 -15.46
N TYR A 311 18.90 -6.68 -15.30
CA TYR A 311 18.80 -5.69 -14.22
C TYR A 311 17.59 -4.81 -14.48
N TYR A 312 16.59 -4.90 -13.62
CA TYR A 312 15.47 -3.97 -13.67
C TYR A 312 15.73 -2.85 -12.66
N THR A 313 15.98 -1.67 -13.21
CA THR A 313 15.98 -0.42 -12.45
C THR A 313 14.54 0.07 -12.38
N TYR A 314 13.90 -0.10 -11.22
CA TYR A 314 12.69 0.65 -10.93
C TYR A 314 13.09 2.09 -10.59
N TYR A 315 12.39 3.07 -11.15
CA TYR A 315 12.37 4.43 -10.65
C TYR A 315 10.93 4.96 -10.65
N LEU A 316 10.57 5.65 -9.57
CA LEU A 316 9.34 6.40 -9.47
C LEU A 316 9.47 7.61 -10.41
N PRO A 317 8.57 7.77 -11.38
CA PRO A 317 8.65 8.87 -12.33
C PRO A 317 8.42 10.22 -11.64
N THR A 318 8.47 11.31 -12.39
CA THR A 318 7.86 12.59 -12.01
C THR A 318 6.41 12.65 -12.49
N TRP A 319 5.59 13.59 -12.01
CA TRP A 319 4.24 13.81 -12.56
C TRP A 319 4.26 14.13 -14.07
N LYS A 320 5.32 14.80 -14.54
CA LYS A 320 5.53 15.09 -15.97
C LYS A 320 5.78 13.80 -16.76
N GLU A 321 6.74 12.98 -16.32
CA GLU A 321 7.06 11.70 -16.96
C GLU A 321 5.86 10.74 -16.92
N LEU A 322 5.11 10.71 -15.81
CA LEU A 322 3.87 9.95 -15.72
C LEU A 322 2.86 10.43 -16.76
N ASN A 323 2.61 11.73 -16.86
CA ASN A 323 1.72 12.32 -17.87
C ASN A 323 2.15 11.95 -19.30
N GLU A 324 3.44 12.09 -19.62
CA GLU A 324 4.00 11.72 -20.92
C GLU A 324 3.83 10.22 -21.23
N SER A 325 4.09 9.35 -20.26
CA SER A 325 3.91 7.91 -20.42
C SER A 325 2.45 7.52 -20.70
N LEU A 326 1.49 8.19 -20.04
CA LEU A 326 0.06 7.96 -20.24
C LEU A 326 -0.40 8.45 -21.62
N LEU A 327 0.13 9.57 -22.11
CA LEU A 327 -0.14 10.08 -23.45
C LEU A 327 0.38 9.16 -24.56
N LEU A 328 1.43 8.36 -24.30
CA LEU A 328 1.98 7.40 -25.24
C LEU A 328 1.35 6.00 -25.14
N ASN A 329 0.66 5.69 -24.05
CA ASN A 329 0.10 4.36 -23.80
C ASN A 329 -1.12 4.09 -24.69
N ASN A 330 -1.08 3.07 -25.55
CA ASN A 330 -2.19 2.75 -26.47
C ASN A 330 -3.48 2.22 -25.81
N LYS A 331 -3.46 1.94 -24.50
CA LYS A 331 -4.63 1.53 -23.68
C LYS A 331 -5.16 2.65 -22.78
N PHE A 332 -4.54 3.83 -22.81
CA PHE A 332 -4.94 5.02 -22.05
C PHE A 332 -5.08 6.28 -22.93
N SER A 333 -4.26 6.39 -23.97
CA SER A 333 -4.01 7.64 -24.68
C SER A 333 -5.16 8.11 -25.57
N LEU A 334 -5.07 9.39 -25.93
CA LEU A 334 -5.82 10.05 -27.01
C LEU A 334 -5.80 9.30 -28.35
N SER A 335 -4.90 8.34 -28.56
CA SER A 335 -4.92 7.51 -29.77
C SER A 335 -6.15 6.60 -29.84
N ILE A 336 -6.72 6.17 -28.70
CA ILE A 336 -8.01 5.47 -28.65
C ILE A 336 -9.13 6.41 -29.07
N ILE A 337 -9.15 7.63 -28.51
CA ILE A 337 -10.12 8.71 -28.82
C ILE A 337 -10.12 9.10 -30.31
N LYS A 338 -9.09 8.72 -31.08
CA LYS A 338 -8.98 9.00 -32.51
C LYS A 338 -9.27 7.80 -33.42
N LYS A 339 -9.28 6.56 -32.90
CA LYS A 339 -9.25 5.33 -33.71
C LYS A 339 -10.57 4.60 -33.87
N CYS A 340 -11.60 4.84 -33.05
CA CYS A 340 -12.88 4.13 -33.21
C CYS A 340 -13.69 4.62 -34.43
N THR A 341 -14.24 3.66 -35.18
CA THR A 341 -15.13 3.80 -36.34
C THR A 341 -16.60 3.94 -35.91
N CYS A 342 -16.90 4.96 -35.11
CA CYS A 342 -18.26 5.20 -34.59
C CYS A 342 -18.94 6.43 -35.22
N ASP A 343 -18.48 6.86 -36.40
CA ASP A 343 -19.06 8.04 -37.08
C ASP A 343 -20.55 7.81 -37.38
N SER A 344 -20.95 6.58 -37.70
CA SER A 344 -22.36 6.19 -37.86
C SER A 344 -23.17 6.38 -36.59
N VAL A 345 -22.63 6.00 -35.42
CA VAL A 345 -23.29 6.17 -34.12
C VAL A 345 -23.39 7.65 -33.76
N LEU A 346 -22.33 8.44 -34.01
CA LEU A 346 -22.35 9.86 -33.72
C LEU A 346 -23.42 10.59 -34.55
N ASN A 347 -23.54 10.25 -35.83
CA ASN A 347 -24.54 10.85 -36.72
C ASN A 347 -25.99 10.55 -36.33
N THR A 348 -26.25 9.50 -35.53
CA THR A 348 -27.60 9.26 -34.97
C THR A 348 -27.88 10.05 -33.70
N ILE A 349 -26.85 10.64 -33.07
CA ILE A 349 -26.95 11.37 -31.80
C ILE A 349 -27.03 12.87 -32.02
N ILE A 350 -26.18 13.41 -32.90
CA ILE A 350 -26.05 14.85 -33.12
C ILE A 350 -26.51 15.25 -34.51
N ASN A 351 -27.02 16.48 -34.63
CA ASN A 351 -27.29 17.14 -35.90
C ASN A 351 -26.47 18.45 -36.01
N GLY A 352 -26.30 18.96 -37.23
CA GLY A 352 -25.42 20.09 -37.51
C GLY A 352 -25.81 21.41 -36.82
N ASN A 353 -27.07 21.55 -36.38
CA ASN A 353 -27.63 22.82 -35.89
C ASN A 353 -27.52 23.01 -34.37
N GLN A 354 -27.06 22.00 -33.63
CA GLN A 354 -26.91 22.06 -32.18
C GLN A 354 -25.69 22.91 -31.75
N SER A 355 -25.86 23.66 -30.66
CA SER A 355 -24.77 24.25 -29.90
C SER A 355 -23.80 23.18 -29.35
N GLU A 356 -22.60 23.60 -28.94
CA GLU A 356 -21.61 22.67 -28.34
C GLU A 356 -22.18 21.97 -27.10
N MET A 357 -22.86 22.70 -26.23
CA MET A 357 -23.46 22.14 -25.01
C MET A 357 -24.58 21.14 -25.31
N GLU A 358 -25.43 21.42 -26.31
CA GLU A 358 -26.49 20.47 -26.73
C GLU A 358 -25.91 19.18 -27.29
N LYS A 359 -24.83 19.26 -28.09
CA LYS A 359 -24.09 18.09 -28.59
C LYS A 359 -23.53 17.27 -27.43
N VAL A 360 -22.89 17.94 -26.49
CA VAL A 360 -22.28 17.31 -25.30
C VAL A 360 -23.33 16.59 -24.47
N LYS A 361 -24.49 17.23 -24.23
CA LYS A 361 -25.60 16.62 -23.49
C LYS A 361 -26.17 15.41 -24.22
N ALA A 362 -26.44 15.52 -25.52
CA ALA A 362 -26.99 14.42 -26.32
C ALA A 362 -26.06 13.20 -26.33
N ILE A 363 -24.75 13.43 -26.47
CA ILE A 363 -23.72 12.38 -26.40
C ILE A 363 -23.67 11.74 -25.00
N TYR A 364 -23.66 12.57 -23.95
CA TYR A 364 -23.65 12.09 -22.57
C TYR A 364 -24.86 11.20 -22.27
N ASP A 365 -26.07 11.68 -22.59
CA ASP A 365 -27.32 10.96 -22.37
C ASP A 365 -27.35 9.65 -23.17
N PHE A 366 -26.88 9.66 -24.42
CA PHE A 366 -26.80 8.46 -25.25
C PHE A 366 -25.91 7.39 -24.60
N VAL A 367 -24.67 7.75 -24.21
CA VAL A 367 -23.74 6.78 -23.61
C VAL A 367 -24.34 6.20 -22.33
N LYS A 368 -24.87 7.06 -21.46
CA LYS A 368 -25.46 6.65 -20.18
C LYS A 368 -26.68 5.75 -20.34
N ALA A 369 -27.53 6.01 -21.34
CA ALA A 369 -28.71 5.20 -21.61
C ALA A 369 -28.40 3.86 -22.29
N ASN A 370 -27.32 3.80 -23.08
CA ASN A 370 -27.05 2.66 -23.96
C ASN A 370 -25.92 1.73 -23.50
N ILE A 371 -25.06 2.13 -22.55
CA ILE A 371 -23.94 1.31 -22.09
C ILE A 371 -24.01 1.09 -20.57
N LYS A 372 -24.08 -0.17 -20.13
CA LYS A 372 -24.17 -0.54 -18.70
C LYS A 372 -22.80 -0.80 -18.07
N TRP A 373 -22.55 -0.22 -16.90
CA TRP A 373 -21.36 -0.53 -16.12
C TRP A 373 -21.38 -1.99 -15.63
N ASN A 374 -20.25 -2.68 -15.79
CA ASN A 374 -20.08 -4.08 -15.37
C ASN A 374 -19.55 -4.25 -13.93
N GLY A 375 -19.50 -3.16 -13.15
CA GLY A 375 -18.98 -3.16 -11.77
C GLY A 375 -17.46 -3.09 -11.66
N LYS A 376 -16.71 -3.01 -12.77
CA LYS A 376 -15.25 -2.95 -12.76
C LYS A 376 -14.74 -1.52 -12.96
N TYR A 377 -13.95 -1.03 -12.01
CA TYR A 377 -13.11 0.15 -12.19
C TYR A 377 -11.81 -0.20 -12.92
N SER A 378 -11.36 0.68 -13.81
CA SER A 378 -10.09 0.56 -14.54
C SER A 378 -9.53 1.94 -14.82
N LEU A 379 -8.25 2.02 -15.16
CA LEU A 379 -7.65 3.20 -15.80
C LEU A 379 -7.46 3.02 -17.30
N TYR A 380 -7.44 1.77 -17.76
CA TYR A 380 -7.16 1.40 -19.14
C TYR A 380 -8.42 0.86 -19.81
N ALA A 381 -8.60 1.17 -21.08
CA ALA A 381 -9.73 0.72 -21.89
C ALA A 381 -9.29 0.07 -23.20
N GLU A 382 -10.14 -0.81 -23.71
CA GLU A 382 -10.03 -1.39 -25.05
C GLU A 382 -11.37 -1.20 -25.77
N ILE A 383 -11.50 -0.11 -26.52
CA ILE A 383 -12.72 0.20 -27.27
C ILE A 383 -12.71 -0.62 -28.55
N SER A 384 -13.52 -1.69 -28.56
CA SER A 384 -13.70 -2.60 -29.69
C SER A 384 -15.15 -2.61 -30.17
N ASP A 385 -15.39 -3.10 -31.39
CA ASP A 385 -16.76 -3.34 -31.88
C ASP A 385 -17.56 -4.24 -30.94
N ASN A 386 -16.89 -5.19 -30.28
CA ASN A 386 -17.52 -6.07 -29.32
C ASN A 386 -18.01 -5.32 -28.08
N PHE A 387 -17.26 -4.34 -27.56
CA PHE A 387 -17.72 -3.49 -26.47
C PHE A 387 -19.01 -2.74 -26.84
N ILE A 388 -19.05 -2.15 -28.04
CA ILE A 388 -20.23 -1.42 -28.55
C ILE A 388 -21.43 -2.36 -28.70
N LYS A 389 -21.22 -3.56 -29.27
CA LYS A 389 -22.28 -4.58 -29.42
C LYS A 389 -22.79 -5.09 -28.08
N LYS A 390 -21.88 -5.36 -27.14
CA LYS A 390 -22.21 -5.87 -25.80
C LYS A 390 -22.96 -4.84 -24.96
N ARG A 391 -22.80 -3.54 -25.25
CA ARG A 391 -23.44 -2.44 -24.51
C ARG A 391 -23.14 -2.51 -23.01
N SER A 392 -21.94 -3.00 -22.65
CA SER A 392 -21.50 -3.08 -21.27
C SER A 392 -19.97 -3.12 -21.17
N GLY A 393 -19.41 -2.40 -20.20
CA GLY A 393 -17.97 -2.34 -19.97
C GLY A 393 -17.58 -1.77 -18.62
N SER A 394 -16.27 -1.67 -18.41
CA SER A 394 -15.64 -1.05 -17.25
C SER A 394 -15.80 0.46 -17.25
N SER A 395 -15.43 1.09 -16.13
CA SER A 395 -15.52 2.55 -15.99
C SER A 395 -14.74 3.31 -17.08
N SER A 396 -13.52 2.86 -17.37
CA SER A 396 -12.70 3.43 -18.45
C SER A 396 -13.29 3.22 -19.83
N GLU A 397 -13.82 2.03 -20.15
CA GLU A 397 -14.37 1.80 -21.50
C GLU A 397 -15.56 2.73 -21.77
N ILE A 398 -16.43 2.93 -20.77
CA ILE A 398 -17.57 3.85 -20.87
C ILE A 398 -17.08 5.30 -21.06
N ASN A 399 -16.19 5.78 -20.18
CA ASN A 399 -15.75 7.17 -20.23
C ASN A 399 -14.83 7.48 -21.41
N PHE A 400 -13.99 6.54 -21.87
CA PHE A 400 -13.22 6.72 -23.10
C PHE A 400 -14.11 6.68 -24.35
N PHE A 401 -15.19 5.89 -24.36
CA PHE A 401 -16.18 5.93 -25.44
C PHE A 401 -16.90 7.28 -25.49
N LEU A 402 -17.29 7.83 -24.33
CA LEU A 402 -17.81 9.20 -24.23
C LEU A 402 -16.81 10.23 -24.79
N MET A 403 -15.56 10.21 -24.34
CA MET A 403 -14.51 11.11 -24.84
C MET A 403 -14.30 10.98 -26.34
N HIS A 404 -14.38 9.75 -26.87
CA HIS A 404 -14.24 9.49 -28.30
C HIS A 404 -15.35 10.17 -29.12
N LEU A 405 -16.61 10.01 -28.71
CA LEU A 405 -17.75 10.67 -29.36
C LEU A 405 -17.65 12.20 -29.28
N LEU A 406 -17.29 12.74 -28.11
CA LEU A 406 -17.08 14.18 -27.91
C LEU A 406 -15.97 14.72 -28.82
N TYR A 407 -14.83 14.03 -28.90
CA TYR A 407 -13.74 14.41 -29.77
C TYR A 407 -14.14 14.41 -31.26
N LYS A 408 -14.89 13.39 -31.70
CA LYS A 408 -15.42 13.32 -33.07
C LYS A 408 -16.42 14.44 -33.36
N ALA A 409 -17.21 14.85 -32.37
CA ALA A 409 -18.08 16.02 -32.40
C ALA A 409 -17.34 17.37 -32.34
N LYS A 410 -16.00 17.35 -32.41
CA LYS A 410 -15.11 18.52 -32.34
C LYS A 410 -15.06 19.23 -30.98
N ILE A 411 -15.56 18.58 -29.93
CA ILE A 411 -15.45 19.06 -28.56
C ILE A 411 -14.05 18.74 -28.01
N LYS A 412 -13.38 19.74 -27.44
CA LYS A 412 -12.09 19.56 -26.77
C LYS A 412 -12.29 18.78 -25.48
N VAL A 413 -11.63 17.62 -25.37
CA VAL A 413 -11.80 16.71 -24.23
C VAL A 413 -10.47 16.11 -23.78
N TYR A 414 -10.31 15.95 -22.47
CA TYR A 414 -9.12 15.39 -21.83
C TYR A 414 -9.47 14.34 -20.77
N PRO A 415 -8.69 13.26 -20.64
CA PRO A 415 -8.84 12.31 -19.55
C PRO A 415 -8.34 12.90 -18.22
N VAL A 416 -9.10 12.64 -17.15
CA VAL A 416 -8.77 13.01 -15.78
C VAL A 416 -8.72 11.78 -14.91
N LEU A 417 -7.58 11.56 -14.26
CA LEU A 417 -7.39 10.48 -13.29
C LEU A 417 -8.11 10.81 -11.99
N VAL A 418 -8.89 9.84 -11.50
CA VAL A 418 -9.67 9.98 -10.27
C VAL A 418 -9.44 8.78 -9.34
N ASN A 419 -9.24 9.08 -8.06
CA ASN A 419 -9.21 8.07 -7.01
C ASN A 419 -10.63 7.82 -6.49
N THR A 420 -11.09 6.57 -6.56
CA THR A 420 -12.41 6.15 -6.07
C THR A 420 -12.34 5.37 -4.76
N ILE A 421 -11.15 5.14 -4.20
CA ILE A 421 -11.02 4.43 -2.93
C ILE A 421 -11.57 5.31 -1.80
N ASP A 422 -12.56 4.78 -1.09
CA ASP A 422 -13.03 5.37 0.15
C ASP A 422 -11.91 5.37 1.18
N ASN A 423 -11.73 6.54 1.78
CA ASN A 423 -10.78 6.80 2.86
C ASN A 423 -9.29 6.94 2.52
N GLU A 424 -8.94 7.03 1.24
CA GLU A 424 -7.58 7.37 0.80
C GLU A 424 -7.57 8.65 -0.04
N CYS A 425 -6.75 9.63 0.37
CA CYS A 425 -6.42 10.81 -0.43
C CYS A 425 -5.18 10.51 -1.27
N VAL A 426 -5.13 11.05 -2.49
CA VAL A 426 -3.94 10.94 -3.33
C VAL A 426 -2.78 11.68 -2.67
N ASP A 427 -1.61 11.08 -2.68
CA ASP A 427 -0.39 11.68 -2.19
C ASP A 427 0.34 12.39 -3.34
N ARG A 428 0.19 13.71 -3.44
CA ARG A 428 0.81 14.51 -4.50
C ARG A 428 2.34 14.46 -4.52
N THR A 429 2.99 13.96 -3.46
CA THR A 429 4.46 13.77 -3.46
C THR A 429 4.89 12.45 -4.12
N ILE A 430 3.95 11.57 -4.42
CA ILE A 430 4.18 10.25 -5.02
C ILE A 430 3.46 10.22 -6.37
N PRO A 431 4.16 10.34 -7.50
CA PRO A 431 3.58 10.22 -8.84
C PRO A 431 3.39 8.77 -9.26
N ASP A 432 2.52 8.06 -8.53
CA ASP A 432 2.15 6.68 -8.81
C ASP A 432 0.72 6.58 -9.35
N ILE A 433 0.59 5.99 -10.54
CA ILE A 433 -0.67 5.74 -11.22
C ILE A 433 -1.62 4.83 -10.41
N ASN A 434 -1.08 3.97 -9.54
CA ASN A 434 -1.87 3.02 -8.75
C ASN A 434 -2.75 3.69 -7.69
N GLN A 435 -2.51 4.98 -7.40
CA GLN A 435 -3.36 5.82 -6.53
C GLN A 435 -4.70 6.19 -7.18
N PHE A 436 -4.85 5.97 -8.48
CA PHE A 436 -6.08 6.24 -9.21
C PHE A 436 -6.77 4.93 -9.57
N LYS A 437 -8.10 4.98 -9.71
CA LYS A 437 -8.93 3.80 -10.01
C LYS A 437 -9.80 3.97 -11.23
N THR A 438 -10.14 5.21 -11.59
CA THR A 438 -10.96 5.50 -12.75
C THR A 438 -10.47 6.72 -13.50
N VAL A 439 -11.03 6.92 -14.68
CA VAL A 439 -10.86 8.11 -15.51
C VAL A 439 -12.23 8.73 -15.80
N VAL A 440 -12.30 10.05 -15.80
CA VAL A 440 -13.48 10.84 -16.21
C VAL A 440 -13.08 11.86 -17.28
N ALA A 441 -14.06 12.42 -17.99
CA ALA A 441 -13.81 13.37 -19.07
C ALA A 441 -13.83 14.82 -18.58
N LEU A 442 -12.81 15.59 -18.94
CA LEU A 442 -12.78 17.04 -18.80
C LEU A 442 -13.00 17.67 -20.16
N ILE A 443 -14.09 18.41 -20.32
CA ILE A 443 -14.38 19.18 -21.53
C ILE A 443 -14.14 20.67 -21.28
N ASN A 444 -13.88 21.40 -22.35
CA ASN A 444 -13.83 22.86 -22.32
C ASN A 444 -14.83 23.42 -23.34
N ILE A 445 -15.80 24.21 -22.86
CA ILE A 445 -16.80 24.91 -23.67
C ILE A 445 -16.75 26.38 -23.27
N ASP A 446 -16.56 27.27 -24.24
CA ASP A 446 -16.49 28.72 -24.02
C ASP A 446 -15.51 29.14 -22.90
N GLY A 447 -14.39 28.42 -22.76
CA GLY A 447 -13.38 28.67 -21.74
C GLY A 447 -13.68 28.06 -20.37
N ASN A 448 -14.86 27.49 -20.16
CA ASN A 448 -15.25 26.84 -18.91
C ASN A 448 -14.93 25.34 -18.96
N GLU A 449 -14.31 24.84 -17.90
CA GLU A 449 -13.98 23.42 -17.74
C GLU A 449 -15.10 22.68 -17.01
N TYR A 450 -15.56 21.55 -17.57
CA TYR A 450 -16.60 20.70 -16.98
C TYR A 450 -16.15 19.24 -16.92
N LEU A 451 -16.53 18.56 -15.85
CA LEU A 451 -16.28 17.13 -15.67
C LEU A 451 -17.53 16.32 -16.06
N LEU A 452 -17.31 15.22 -16.77
CA LEU A 452 -18.35 14.27 -17.17
C LEU A 452 -17.95 12.85 -16.78
N ASP A 453 -18.88 12.16 -16.13
CA ASP A 453 -18.81 10.73 -15.84
C ASP A 453 -20.11 10.04 -16.25
N ALA A 454 -20.02 9.11 -17.21
CA ALA A 454 -21.16 8.36 -17.73
C ALA A 454 -21.30 6.96 -17.10
N VAL A 455 -20.49 6.63 -16.08
CA VAL A 455 -20.47 5.30 -15.45
C VAL A 455 -21.62 5.13 -14.46
N LEU A 456 -21.83 6.14 -13.61
CA LEU A 456 -22.73 6.03 -12.46
C LEU A 456 -24.15 6.48 -12.79
N PRO A 457 -25.18 5.73 -12.40
CA PRO A 457 -26.57 6.12 -12.61
C PRO A 457 -26.92 7.47 -12.00
N GLU A 458 -26.34 7.82 -10.85
CA GLU A 458 -26.62 9.05 -10.12
C GLU A 458 -25.84 10.29 -10.61
N SER A 459 -24.77 10.13 -11.38
CA SER A 459 -24.03 11.27 -11.95
C SER A 459 -24.96 12.12 -12.80
N LYS A 460 -25.20 13.39 -12.46
CA LYS A 460 -26.00 14.27 -13.33
C LYS A 460 -25.11 14.88 -14.40
N PHE A 461 -25.73 15.37 -15.46
CA PHE A 461 -25.00 16.10 -16.50
C PHE A 461 -24.27 17.30 -15.87
N LEU A 462 -22.96 17.42 -16.11
CA LEU A 462 -22.05 18.43 -15.54
C LEU A 462 -21.86 18.38 -14.01
N GLU A 463 -22.48 17.43 -13.31
CA GLU A 463 -22.25 17.18 -11.90
C GLU A 463 -21.48 15.87 -11.75
N ILE A 464 -20.29 15.94 -11.17
CA ILE A 464 -19.57 14.73 -10.82
C ILE A 464 -20.25 14.09 -9.60
N SER A 465 -20.35 12.76 -9.56
CA SER A 465 -20.94 12.05 -8.41
C SER A 465 -20.22 12.45 -7.12
N SER A 466 -20.98 12.58 -6.02
CA SER A 466 -20.45 12.97 -4.71
C SER A 466 -19.37 12.01 -4.18
N GLN A 467 -19.26 10.81 -4.75
CA GLN A 467 -18.14 9.89 -4.46
C GLN A 467 -16.76 10.49 -4.83
N TYR A 468 -16.75 11.51 -5.69
CA TYR A 468 -15.55 12.22 -6.10
C TYR A 468 -15.35 13.56 -5.40
N ASP A 469 -16.26 13.96 -4.51
CA ASP A 469 -16.15 15.21 -3.76
C ASP A 469 -14.90 15.21 -2.88
N ASN A 470 -14.16 16.32 -2.90
CA ASN A 470 -12.88 16.49 -2.22
C ASN A 470 -11.77 15.52 -2.66
N LYS A 471 -11.94 14.80 -3.78
CA LYS A 471 -10.88 13.95 -4.35
C LYS A 471 -9.95 14.79 -5.20
N GLN A 472 -8.65 14.57 -5.03
CA GLN A 472 -7.65 15.20 -5.88
C GLN A 472 -7.65 14.53 -7.26
N MET A 473 -7.81 15.33 -8.30
CA MET A 473 -7.93 14.88 -9.69
C MET A 473 -6.75 15.38 -10.52
N PHE A 474 -6.22 14.53 -11.40
CA PHE A 474 -5.06 14.85 -12.23
C PHE A 474 -5.41 14.78 -13.72
N VAL A 475 -5.34 15.91 -14.41
CA VAL A 475 -5.62 16.01 -15.86
C VAL A 475 -4.40 15.55 -16.64
N VAL A 476 -4.62 14.63 -17.58
CA VAL A 476 -3.60 14.16 -18.51
C VAL A 476 -3.74 14.86 -19.85
N ARG A 477 -2.76 15.69 -20.21
CA ARG A 477 -2.76 16.46 -21.47
C ARG A 477 -1.35 16.92 -21.86
N LYS A 478 -1.15 17.34 -23.11
CA LYS A 478 0.16 17.81 -23.61
C LYS A 478 0.61 19.10 -22.91
N GLU A 479 -0.30 20.06 -22.80
CA GLU A 479 -0.06 21.38 -22.22
C GLU A 479 -0.98 21.59 -21.03
N ALA A 480 -0.50 22.32 -20.02
CA ALA A 480 -1.25 22.61 -18.78
C ALA A 480 -1.76 21.35 -18.04
N PHE A 481 -1.08 20.20 -18.15
CA PHE A 481 -1.39 19.03 -17.32
C PHE A 481 -1.18 19.36 -15.84
N GLY A 482 -1.87 18.63 -14.95
CA GLY A 482 -1.71 18.84 -13.52
C GLY A 482 -2.98 18.62 -12.72
N TRP A 483 -2.94 19.07 -11.48
CA TRP A 483 -4.05 18.92 -10.54
C TRP A 483 -5.16 19.92 -10.84
N LEU A 484 -6.40 19.42 -10.90
CA LEU A 484 -7.57 20.30 -10.84
C LEU A 484 -7.66 20.95 -9.46
N LYS A 485 -8.12 22.20 -9.45
CA LYS A 485 -8.27 23.01 -8.24
C LYS A 485 -9.51 22.64 -7.46
#